data_AF-A0A0X8XY32-F1
#
_entry.id   AF-A0A0X8XY32-F1
#
_cell.length_a   1.000
_cell.length_b   1.000
_cell.length_c   1.000
_cell.angle_alpha   90.00
_cell.angle_beta   90.00
_cell.angle_gamma   90.00
#
_symmetry.space_group_name_H-M   'P 1'
#
loop_
_entity.id
_entity.type
_entity.pdbx_description
1 polymer ?
#
loop_
_entity_poly.entity_id
_entity_poly.type
_entity_poly.pdbx_seq_one_letter_code
_entity_poly.pdbx_strand_id
1 'polypeptide(L)'
;MLLNADLHIHSPYSMATSRSMTPESLLAAAKMKGLDVLGSGDALHPAWRAAWRDRPEDGSGIVVVPTVEVEDRHRVHHLILAESFDQFAELADLFAPHSKNVATAGRPHVALDGAAIASAVHDLGGLIGPAHAFTPWTSSTPGSRARPGATAANGSTSSNSGSLPTLPTPQASLTSPVSPSSPVPMPTAQPRSGSAGSSPGSMLGCRGCGGSSTRLPARGSP
;
A
#
# COMPACT_ATOMS: atom_id res chain seq x y z
N MET A 1 0.00 24.45 6.78
CA MET A 1 1.13 23.95 5.99
C MET A 1 0.60 23.56 4.62
N LEU A 2 1.28 23.95 3.54
CA LEU A 2 0.93 23.55 2.18
C LEU A 2 1.85 22.40 1.76
N LEU A 3 1.31 21.35 1.16
CA LEU A 3 2.04 20.17 0.70
C LEU A 3 1.61 19.79 -0.71
N ASN A 4 2.56 19.39 -1.54
CA ASN A 4 2.33 18.83 -2.87
C ASN A 4 2.36 17.31 -2.81
N ALA A 5 1.34 16.65 -3.34
CA ALA A 5 1.20 15.20 -3.29
C ALA A 5 0.90 14.61 -4.67
N ASP A 6 1.55 13.48 -4.98
CA ASP A 6 1.19 12.62 -6.11
C ASP A 6 0.92 11.21 -5.56
N LEU A 7 -0.34 10.80 -5.49
CA LEU A 7 -0.78 9.57 -4.79
C LEU A 7 -1.10 8.41 -5.74
N HIS A 8 -1.10 8.64 -7.06
CA HIS A 8 -1.45 7.63 -8.04
C HIS A 8 -0.32 7.49 -9.07
N ILE A 9 0.64 6.63 -8.71
CA ILE A 9 1.72 6.20 -9.60
C ILE A 9 1.66 4.68 -9.79
N HIS A 10 2.47 4.18 -10.71
CA HIS A 10 2.64 2.76 -10.95
C HIS A 10 4.11 2.34 -10.88
N SER A 11 4.32 1.07 -10.53
CA SER A 11 5.61 0.41 -10.44
C SER A 11 6.00 -0.28 -11.75
N PRO A 12 7.22 -0.84 -11.87
CA PRO A 12 7.61 -1.71 -12.99
C PRO A 12 6.73 -2.96 -13.20
N TYR A 13 5.94 -3.34 -12.20
CA TYR A 13 5.06 -4.51 -12.25
C TYR A 13 3.71 -4.21 -12.92
N SER A 14 3.41 -2.94 -13.17
CA SER A 14 2.28 -2.53 -14.00
C SER A 14 2.60 -2.65 -15.49
N MET A 15 1.57 -2.84 -16.31
CA MET A 15 1.76 -2.85 -17.77
C MET A 15 2.13 -1.46 -18.28
N ALA A 16 3.01 -1.41 -19.28
CA ALA A 16 3.44 -0.19 -19.95
C ALA A 16 4.13 0.86 -19.05
N THR A 17 4.76 0.42 -17.95
CA THR A 17 5.63 1.27 -17.12
C THR A 17 7.11 1.02 -17.42
N SER A 18 7.98 1.94 -17.00
CA SER A 18 9.42 1.78 -17.16
C SER A 18 9.95 0.69 -16.24
N ARG A 19 10.76 -0.23 -16.79
CA ARG A 19 11.46 -1.26 -16.01
C ARG A 19 12.56 -0.69 -15.11
N SER A 20 12.98 0.55 -15.35
CA SER A 20 14.01 1.22 -14.57
C SER A 20 13.46 1.93 -13.32
N MET A 21 12.16 1.85 -13.05
CA MET A 21 11.56 2.47 -11.86
C MET A 21 11.96 1.70 -10.59
N THR A 22 12.50 2.43 -9.63
CA THR A 22 12.87 1.95 -8.29
C THR A 22 12.40 2.96 -7.25
N PRO A 23 12.22 2.58 -5.98
CA PRO A 23 11.91 3.55 -4.91
C PRO A 23 12.84 4.77 -4.89
N GLU A 24 14.14 4.59 -5.09
CA GLU A 24 15.14 5.66 -5.08
C GLU A 24 14.97 6.62 -6.26
N SER A 25 14.75 6.08 -7.47
CA SER A 25 14.53 6.92 -8.66
C SER A 25 13.20 7.68 -8.58
N LEU A 26 12.18 7.09 -7.95
CA LEU A 26 10.91 7.76 -7.69
C LEU A 26 11.06 8.91 -6.70
N LEU A 27 11.78 8.71 -5.60
CA LEU A 27 12.03 9.77 -4.61
C LEU A 27 12.90 10.89 -5.18
N ALA A 28 13.93 10.56 -5.98
CA ALA A 28 14.73 11.55 -6.68
C ALA A 28 13.87 12.38 -7.65
N ALA A 29 12.97 11.75 -8.40
CA ALA A 29 12.04 12.44 -9.28
C ALA A 29 11.02 13.30 -8.52
N ALA A 30 10.50 12.80 -7.39
CA ALA A 30 9.58 13.53 -6.53
C ALA A 30 10.24 14.79 -5.95
N LYS A 31 11.50 14.69 -5.50
CA LYS A 31 12.30 15.83 -5.05
C LYS A 31 12.50 16.86 -6.16
N MET A 32 12.85 16.43 -7.37
CA MET A 32 12.99 17.33 -8.53
C MET A 32 11.68 18.02 -8.90
N LYS A 33 10.54 17.34 -8.73
CA LYS A 33 9.19 17.90 -8.98
C LYS A 33 8.68 18.79 -7.84
N GLY A 34 9.32 18.79 -6.68
CA GLY A 34 8.87 19.53 -5.49
C GLY A 34 7.66 18.89 -4.80
N LEU A 35 7.59 17.55 -4.79
CA LEU A 35 6.58 16.78 -4.05
C LEU A 35 7.05 16.55 -2.61
N ASP A 36 6.12 16.75 -1.67
CA ASP A 36 6.33 16.47 -0.25
C ASP A 36 5.78 15.08 0.13
N VAL A 37 4.79 14.60 -0.63
CA VAL A 37 4.14 13.31 -0.41
C VAL A 37 4.08 12.52 -1.72
N LEU A 38 4.43 11.23 -1.65
CA LEU A 38 4.45 10.32 -2.79
C LEU A 38 3.68 9.05 -2.46
N GLY A 39 2.74 8.66 -3.32
CA GLY A 39 2.11 7.35 -3.28
C GLY A 39 3.09 6.26 -3.71
N SER A 40 3.08 5.10 -3.06
CA SER A 40 3.98 4.00 -3.44
C SER A 40 3.66 3.43 -4.83
N GLY A 41 2.38 3.48 -5.23
CA GLY A 41 1.84 2.70 -6.33
C GLY A 41 1.89 1.19 -6.05
N ASP A 42 1.01 0.43 -6.70
CA ASP A 42 1.07 -1.03 -6.80
C ASP A 42 1.32 -1.78 -5.47
N ALA A 43 0.82 -1.27 -4.35
CA ALA A 43 1.13 -1.79 -3.01
C ALA A 43 0.63 -3.21 -2.75
N LEU A 44 -0.25 -3.78 -3.57
CA LEU A 44 -0.62 -5.20 -3.45
C LEU A 44 0.51 -6.14 -3.90
N HIS A 45 1.43 -5.67 -4.75
CA HIS A 45 2.49 -6.50 -5.30
C HIS A 45 3.57 -6.82 -4.25
N PRO A 46 3.82 -8.10 -3.91
CA PRO A 46 4.68 -8.47 -2.77
C PRO A 46 6.13 -8.01 -2.95
N ALA A 47 6.70 -8.18 -4.15
CA ALA A 47 8.08 -7.74 -4.41
C ALA A 47 8.22 -6.21 -4.40
N TRP A 48 7.14 -5.48 -4.72
CA TRP A 48 7.17 -4.01 -4.71
C TRP A 48 7.11 -3.48 -3.28
N ARG A 49 6.28 -4.09 -2.43
CA ARG A 49 6.28 -3.80 -0.99
C ARG A 49 7.62 -4.07 -0.34
N ALA A 50 8.26 -5.19 -0.68
CA ALA A 50 9.60 -5.51 -0.20
C ALA A 50 10.61 -4.41 -0.60
N ALA A 51 10.59 -4.00 -1.87
CA ALA A 51 11.46 -2.92 -2.36
C ALA A 51 11.27 -1.60 -1.57
N TRP A 52 10.03 -1.23 -1.23
CA TRP A 52 9.77 -0.03 -0.41
C TRP A 52 10.23 -0.16 1.03
N ARG A 53 10.16 -1.36 1.63
CA ARG A 53 10.60 -1.64 3.01
C ARG A 53 12.12 -1.70 3.13
N ASP A 54 12.78 -2.28 2.14
CA ASP A 54 14.23 -2.50 2.15
C ASP A 54 15.02 -1.28 1.65
N ARG A 55 14.33 -0.23 1.16
CA ARG A 55 15.00 0.97 0.67
C ARG A 55 15.77 1.66 1.80
N PRO A 56 16.99 2.15 1.53
CA PRO A 56 17.70 2.99 2.48
C PRO A 56 16.99 4.34 2.65
N GLU A 57 17.14 4.96 3.82
CA GLU A 57 16.75 6.36 3.99
C GLU A 57 17.60 7.25 3.09
N ASP A 58 16.95 8.07 2.27
CA ASP A 58 17.62 8.94 1.27
C ASP A 58 17.72 10.40 1.73
N GLY A 59 17.22 10.72 2.94
CA GLY A 59 17.18 12.07 3.48
C GLY A 59 16.34 13.05 2.65
N SER A 60 15.47 12.56 1.76
CA SER A 60 14.64 13.41 0.91
C SER A 60 13.60 14.20 1.70
N GLY A 61 13.19 13.69 2.87
CA GLY A 61 12.09 14.25 3.67
C GLY A 61 10.70 14.01 3.07
N ILE A 62 10.61 13.21 2.00
CA ILE A 62 9.35 12.92 1.31
C ILE A 62 8.61 11.81 2.06
N VAL A 63 7.35 12.07 2.37
CA VAL A 63 6.47 11.09 3.01
C VAL A 63 5.96 10.11 1.94
N VAL A 64 6.17 8.81 2.16
CA VAL A 64 5.65 7.76 1.28
C VAL A 64 4.35 7.21 1.86
N VAL A 65 3.27 7.30 1.11
CA VAL A 65 1.96 6.74 1.46
C VAL A 65 1.73 5.45 0.64
N PRO A 66 1.47 4.30 1.27
CA PRO A 66 1.09 3.09 0.56
C PRO A 66 -0.19 3.30 -0.27
N THR A 67 -0.10 3.09 -1.60
CA THR A 67 -1.24 3.22 -2.52
C THR A 67 -1.26 2.11 -3.57
N VAL A 68 -2.45 1.77 -4.07
CA VAL A 68 -2.64 0.82 -5.18
C VAL A 68 -3.87 1.20 -6.01
N GLU A 69 -3.83 0.88 -7.30
CA GLU A 69 -5.01 0.89 -8.17
C GLU A 69 -5.45 -0.56 -8.42
N VAL A 70 -6.75 -0.84 -8.31
CA VAL A 70 -7.34 -2.14 -8.66
C VAL A 70 -8.41 -1.98 -9.73
N GLU A 71 -8.55 -2.98 -10.59
CA GLU A 71 -9.64 -3.07 -11.57
C GLU A 71 -10.72 -4.02 -11.04
N ASP A 72 -11.98 -3.56 -10.96
CA ASP A 72 -13.10 -4.40 -10.52
C ASP A 72 -13.70 -5.24 -11.67
N ARG A 73 -14.72 -6.05 -11.37
CA ARG A 73 -15.40 -6.91 -12.36
C ARG A 73 -16.05 -6.14 -13.52
N HIS A 74 -16.32 -4.85 -13.34
CA HIS A 74 -16.90 -3.96 -14.34
C HIS A 74 -15.83 -3.15 -15.08
N ARG A 75 -14.55 -3.44 -14.81
CA ARG A 75 -13.39 -2.74 -15.33
C ARG A 75 -13.31 -1.29 -14.88
N VAL A 76 -13.89 -0.97 -13.73
CA VAL A 76 -13.74 0.33 -13.07
C VAL A 76 -12.47 0.30 -12.24
N HIS A 77 -11.68 1.37 -12.33
CA HIS A 77 -10.45 1.51 -11.55
C HIS A 77 -10.71 2.23 -10.23
N HIS A 78 -10.25 1.62 -9.15
CA HIS A 78 -10.37 2.14 -7.79
C HIS A 78 -8.97 2.39 -7.22
N LEU A 79 -8.73 3.61 -6.75
CA LEU A 79 -7.53 3.98 -6.01
C LEU A 79 -7.76 3.69 -4.53
N ILE A 80 -6.83 2.97 -3.92
CA ILE A 80 -6.85 2.57 -2.52
C ILE A 80 -5.61 3.14 -1.83
N LEU A 81 -5.80 3.70 -0.65
CA LEU A 81 -4.74 4.23 0.21
C LEU A 81 -4.85 3.57 1.59
N ALA A 82 -3.70 3.26 2.19
CA ALA A 82 -3.63 2.73 3.55
C ALA A 82 -2.48 3.38 4.30
N GLU A 83 -2.46 3.22 5.63
CA GLU A 83 -1.42 3.77 6.50
C GLU A 83 -0.14 2.92 6.45
N SER A 84 -0.26 1.62 6.20
CA SER A 84 0.85 0.68 6.21
C SER A 84 0.86 -0.31 5.04
N PHE A 85 2.05 -0.82 4.72
CA PHE A 85 2.21 -1.92 3.77
C PHE A 85 1.75 -3.28 4.33
N ASP A 86 1.47 -3.36 5.63
CA ASP A 86 0.92 -4.56 6.29
C ASP A 86 -0.58 -4.69 5.98
N GLN A 87 -1.32 -3.57 6.03
CA GLN A 87 -2.73 -3.54 5.57
C GLN A 87 -2.85 -4.02 4.11
N PHE A 88 -1.90 -3.67 3.25
CA PHE A 88 -1.86 -4.20 1.87
C PHE A 88 -1.44 -5.67 1.77
N ALA A 89 -0.76 -6.22 2.78
CA ALA A 89 -0.54 -7.66 2.86
C ALA A 89 -1.87 -8.39 3.07
N GLU A 90 -2.61 -7.94 4.08
CA GLU A 90 -3.90 -8.51 4.46
C GLU A 90 -4.92 -8.33 3.34
N LEU A 91 -4.96 -7.15 2.71
CA LEU A 91 -5.84 -6.89 1.57
C LEU A 91 -5.51 -7.77 0.36
N ALA A 92 -4.22 -8.06 0.11
CA ALA A 92 -3.82 -8.98 -0.95
C ALA A 92 -4.30 -10.40 -0.69
N ASP A 93 -4.23 -10.87 0.57
CA ASP A 93 -4.73 -12.18 0.97
C ASP A 93 -6.27 -12.27 0.84
N LEU A 94 -6.99 -11.20 1.21
CA LEU A 94 -8.45 -11.10 1.01
C LEU A 94 -8.85 -11.12 -0.47
N PHE A 95 -8.05 -10.52 -1.36
CA PHE A 95 -8.34 -10.49 -2.80
C PHE A 95 -7.83 -11.72 -3.56
N ALA A 96 -6.92 -12.51 -3.00
CA ALA A 96 -6.34 -13.69 -3.65
C ALA A 96 -7.38 -14.70 -4.18
N PRO A 97 -8.48 -15.02 -3.46
CA PRO A 97 -9.54 -15.89 -3.98
C PRO A 97 -10.28 -15.32 -5.19
N HIS A 98 -10.26 -13.99 -5.36
CA HIS A 98 -11.01 -13.25 -6.36
C HIS A 98 -10.12 -12.68 -7.49
N SER A 99 -8.81 -12.91 -7.44
CA SER A 99 -7.86 -12.36 -8.40
C SER A 99 -6.78 -13.36 -8.76
N LYS A 100 -6.58 -13.59 -10.05
CA LYS A 100 -5.51 -14.47 -10.55
C LYS A 100 -4.15 -13.79 -10.59
N ASN A 101 -4.11 -12.46 -10.47
CA ASN A 101 -2.92 -11.66 -10.70
C ASN A 101 -2.58 -10.66 -9.58
N VAL A 102 -3.20 -10.81 -8.39
CA VAL A 102 -2.92 -9.95 -7.21
C VAL A 102 -1.43 -9.91 -6.84
N ALA A 103 -0.74 -11.05 -6.96
CA ALA A 103 0.67 -11.16 -6.60
C ALA A 103 1.65 -10.91 -7.76
N THR A 104 1.15 -10.75 -8.99
CA THR A 104 1.99 -10.71 -10.21
C THR A 104 1.82 -9.46 -11.05
N ALA A 105 0.72 -8.73 -10.89
CA ALA A 105 0.44 -7.49 -11.60
C ALA A 105 0.47 -6.29 -10.64
N GLY A 106 0.94 -5.15 -11.14
CA GLY A 106 0.90 -3.90 -10.38
C GLY A 106 -0.52 -3.37 -10.18
N ARG A 107 -1.36 -3.44 -11.23
CA ARG A 107 -2.82 -3.26 -11.16
C ARG A 107 -3.51 -4.61 -11.33
N PRO A 108 -3.91 -5.28 -10.25
CA PRO A 108 -4.63 -6.54 -10.35
C PRO A 108 -6.10 -6.34 -10.73
N HIS A 109 -6.65 -7.36 -11.40
CA HIS A 109 -8.09 -7.44 -11.63
C HIS A 109 -8.71 -8.28 -10.52
N VAL A 110 -9.66 -7.70 -9.79
CA VAL A 110 -10.37 -8.33 -8.69
C VAL A 110 -11.81 -8.57 -9.14
N ALA A 111 -12.24 -9.83 -9.18
CA ALA A 111 -13.56 -10.25 -9.63
C ALA A 111 -14.67 -9.99 -8.59
N LEU A 112 -14.63 -8.82 -7.97
CA LEU A 112 -15.62 -8.27 -7.03
C LEU A 112 -16.23 -7.00 -7.64
N ASP A 113 -17.36 -6.55 -7.10
CA ASP A 113 -17.86 -5.21 -7.41
C ASP A 113 -17.17 -4.15 -6.54
N GLY A 114 -17.24 -2.89 -6.96
CA GLY A 114 -16.64 -1.78 -6.22
C GLY A 114 -17.14 -1.65 -4.79
N ALA A 115 -18.38 -2.07 -4.49
CA ALA A 115 -18.93 -2.00 -3.13
C ALA A 115 -18.27 -3.03 -2.20
N ALA A 116 -18.09 -4.28 -2.66
CA ALA A 116 -17.39 -5.31 -1.91
C ALA A 116 -15.90 -4.96 -1.71
N ILE A 117 -15.24 -4.41 -2.73
CA ILE A 117 -13.87 -3.92 -2.62
C ILE A 117 -13.82 -2.78 -1.58
N ALA A 118 -14.75 -1.83 -1.64
CA ALA A 118 -14.77 -0.71 -0.72
C ALA A 118 -15.01 -1.14 0.74
N SER A 119 -15.90 -2.11 0.97
CA SER A 119 -16.13 -2.69 2.29
C SER A 119 -14.85 -3.31 2.85
N ALA A 120 -14.17 -4.15 2.07
CA ALA A 120 -12.94 -4.81 2.51
C ALA A 120 -11.82 -3.81 2.84
N VAL A 121 -11.70 -2.73 2.05
CA VAL A 121 -10.74 -1.66 2.33
C VAL A 121 -11.09 -0.91 3.61
N HIS A 122 -12.38 -0.60 3.81
CA HIS A 122 -12.83 0.15 5.00
C HIS A 122 -12.65 -0.66 6.29
N ASP A 123 -12.90 -1.97 6.25
CA ASP A 123 -12.71 -2.88 7.38
C ASP A 123 -11.25 -2.93 7.87
N LEU A 124 -10.30 -2.73 6.94
CA LEU A 124 -8.87 -2.61 7.26
C LEU A 124 -8.45 -1.17 7.60
N GLY A 125 -9.37 -0.20 7.63
CA GLY A 125 -9.08 1.21 7.92
C GLY A 125 -8.46 1.99 6.76
N GLY A 126 -8.55 1.48 5.53
CA GLY A 126 -8.09 2.16 4.33
C GLY A 126 -9.10 3.15 3.75
N LEU A 127 -8.64 3.96 2.79
CA LEU A 127 -9.46 4.84 1.97
C LEU A 127 -9.55 4.30 0.55
N ILE A 128 -10.70 4.49 -0.09
CA ILE A 128 -10.95 4.06 -1.48
C ILE A 128 -11.79 5.09 -2.22
N GLY A 129 -11.48 5.29 -3.50
CA GLY A 129 -12.28 6.10 -4.41
C GLY A 129 -12.05 5.72 -5.87
N PRO A 130 -12.89 6.20 -6.79
CA PRO A 130 -12.68 5.99 -8.22
C PRO A 130 -11.43 6.76 -8.68
N ALA A 131 -10.49 6.05 -9.32
CA ALA A 131 -9.17 6.61 -9.64
C ALA A 131 -9.23 7.73 -10.70
N HIS A 132 -10.00 7.49 -11.77
CA HIS A 132 -10.18 8.45 -12.87
C HIS A 132 -11.63 8.45 -13.37
N ALA A 133 -12.55 8.92 -12.51
CA ALA A 133 -14.01 8.86 -12.71
C ALA A 133 -14.56 9.42 -14.05
N PHE A 134 -13.76 10.19 -14.80
CA PHE A 134 -14.19 10.87 -16.03
C PHE A 134 -13.38 10.51 -17.29
N THR A 135 -12.44 9.56 -17.21
CA THR A 135 -11.74 9.09 -18.42
C THR A 135 -12.71 8.29 -19.33
N PRO A 136 -12.59 8.34 -20.67
CA PRO A 136 -13.56 7.70 -21.58
C PRO A 136 -13.49 6.16 -21.59
N TRP A 137 -12.59 5.58 -20.80
CA TRP A 137 -12.38 4.15 -20.61
C TRP A 137 -12.03 3.90 -19.14
N THR A 138 -12.46 2.78 -18.57
CA THR A 138 -12.12 2.34 -17.18
C THR A 138 -12.55 3.29 -16.05
N SER A 139 -13.56 4.11 -16.30
CA SER A 139 -14.13 5.05 -15.32
C SER A 139 -15.51 4.62 -14.80
N SER A 140 -15.93 5.18 -13.67
CA SER A 140 -17.22 4.90 -13.03
C SER A 140 -18.44 5.38 -13.84
N THR A 141 -18.23 6.26 -14.83
CA THR A 141 -19.32 6.83 -15.62
C THR A 141 -19.44 6.09 -16.95
N PRO A 142 -20.59 5.46 -17.29
CA PRO A 142 -20.77 4.82 -18.58
C PRO A 142 -20.84 5.88 -19.70
N GLY A 143 -19.70 6.24 -20.28
CA GLY A 143 -19.62 7.02 -21.50
C GLY A 143 -20.15 6.19 -22.68
N SER A 144 -21.35 6.53 -23.14
CA SER A 144 -22.01 6.10 -24.38
C SER A 144 -21.28 5.05 -25.21
N ARG A 145 -21.69 3.79 -25.06
CA ARG A 145 -21.39 2.75 -26.05
C ARG A 145 -22.09 3.12 -27.36
N ALA A 146 -21.41 3.87 -28.24
CA ALA A 146 -21.86 4.04 -29.61
C ALA A 146 -21.78 2.66 -30.29
N ARG A 147 -22.91 1.94 -30.33
CA ARG A 147 -23.09 0.82 -31.25
C ARG A 147 -23.06 1.41 -32.66
N PRO A 148 -22.16 0.98 -33.57
CA PRO A 148 -22.28 1.37 -34.95
C PRO A 148 -23.52 0.65 -35.53
N GLY A 149 -24.52 1.42 -35.96
CA GLY A 149 -25.64 0.89 -36.77
C GLY A 149 -27.06 1.02 -36.22
N ALA A 150 -27.38 2.02 -35.38
CA ALA A 150 -28.78 2.36 -35.12
C ALA A 150 -29.14 3.66 -35.86
N THR A 151 -30.00 3.51 -36.86
CA THR A 151 -30.59 4.55 -37.71
C THR A 151 -31.28 5.64 -36.88
N ALA A 152 -30.97 6.89 -37.19
CA ALA A 152 -31.64 8.07 -36.64
C ALA A 152 -33.08 8.13 -37.15
N ALA A 153 -34.04 8.13 -36.23
CA ALA A 153 -35.42 8.52 -36.51
C ALA A 153 -35.69 9.83 -35.77
N ASN A 154 -35.94 10.89 -36.55
CA ASN A 154 -36.43 12.18 -36.07
C ASN A 154 -37.84 12.03 -35.51
N GLY A 155 -38.08 12.58 -34.31
CA GLY A 155 -39.40 12.68 -33.70
C GLY A 155 -39.46 13.89 -32.78
N SER A 156 -40.29 14.85 -33.16
CA SER A 156 -40.46 16.20 -32.65
C SER A 156 -41.04 16.33 -31.24
N THR A 157 -40.52 17.30 -30.49
CA THR A 157 -41.15 18.18 -29.47
C THR A 157 -42.47 17.78 -28.83
N SER A 158 -42.49 17.75 -27.49
CA SER A 158 -43.41 18.58 -26.70
C SER A 158 -42.85 18.81 -25.29
N SER A 159 -42.76 20.07 -24.91
CA SER A 159 -42.39 20.57 -23.60
C SER A 159 -43.58 20.42 -22.66
N ASN A 160 -43.36 19.82 -21.48
CA ASN A 160 -44.28 19.95 -20.37
C ASN A 160 -43.50 20.25 -19.09
N SER A 161 -43.66 21.48 -18.61
CA SER A 161 -43.14 21.98 -17.34
C SER A 161 -43.96 21.40 -16.19
N GLY A 162 -43.49 20.31 -15.61
CA GLY A 162 -44.00 19.75 -14.36
C GLY A 162 -43.09 20.11 -13.20
N SER A 163 -43.58 20.95 -12.29
CA SER A 163 -42.92 21.37 -11.05
C SER A 163 -42.53 20.18 -10.18
N LEU A 164 -41.26 20.13 -9.77
CA LEU A 164 -40.73 19.16 -8.81
C LEU A 164 -41.22 19.48 -7.38
N PRO A 165 -41.68 18.51 -6.59
CA PRO A 165 -41.95 18.72 -5.18
C PRO A 165 -40.65 18.83 -4.37
N THR A 166 -40.52 19.91 -3.60
CA THR A 166 -39.45 20.16 -2.64
C THR A 166 -39.51 19.16 -1.48
N LEU A 167 -38.44 18.40 -1.29
CA LEU A 167 -38.24 17.52 -0.14
C LEU A 167 -37.99 18.36 1.13
N PRO A 168 -38.56 18.01 2.30
CA PRO A 168 -38.30 18.72 3.55
C PRO A 168 -36.90 18.44 4.08
N THR A 169 -36.22 19.53 4.47
CA THR A 169 -34.93 19.55 5.15
C THR A 169 -35.05 18.95 6.56
N PRO A 170 -34.24 17.97 6.96
CA PRO A 170 -34.22 17.52 8.36
C PRO A 170 -33.48 18.55 9.23
N GLN A 171 -34.15 19.04 10.27
CA GLN A 171 -33.53 19.85 11.32
C GLN A 171 -32.62 18.98 12.18
N ALA A 172 -31.35 19.37 12.30
CA ALA A 172 -30.40 18.77 13.21
C ALA A 172 -30.65 19.28 14.63
N SER A 173 -31.08 18.39 15.52
CA SER A 173 -31.21 18.64 16.95
C SER A 173 -29.82 18.62 17.60
N LEU A 174 -29.46 19.74 18.23
CA LEU A 174 -28.21 19.93 18.97
C LEU A 174 -28.24 19.10 20.26
N THR A 175 -27.37 18.09 20.35
CA THR A 175 -27.03 17.43 21.62
C THR A 175 -25.65 17.90 22.08
N SER A 176 -25.59 18.34 23.34
CA SER A 176 -24.45 18.94 24.04
C SER A 176 -23.16 18.10 24.04
N PRO A 177 -21.98 18.73 24.14
CA PRO A 177 -20.70 18.03 24.18
C PRO A 177 -20.47 17.31 25.52
N VAL A 178 -20.05 16.06 25.46
CA VAL A 178 -19.56 15.28 26.59
C VAL A 178 -18.09 15.65 26.84
N SER A 179 -17.77 16.04 28.07
CA SER A 179 -16.42 16.40 28.51
C SER A 179 -15.44 15.21 28.48
N PRO A 180 -14.14 15.43 28.20
CA PRO A 180 -13.14 14.36 28.17
C PRO A 180 -12.70 13.94 29.57
N SER A 181 -12.81 12.64 29.85
CA SER A 181 -12.22 11.98 31.03
C SER A 181 -10.69 11.95 30.91
N SER A 182 -10.01 12.23 32.03
CA SER A 182 -8.56 12.37 32.18
C SER A 182 -7.77 11.09 31.82
N PRO A 183 -6.49 11.23 31.37
CA PRO A 183 -5.64 10.09 31.06
C PRO A 183 -5.18 9.33 32.31
N VAL A 184 -5.23 8.01 32.24
CA VAL A 184 -4.70 7.06 33.23
C VAL A 184 -3.16 7.02 33.12
N PRO A 185 -2.38 7.15 34.21
CA PRO A 185 -0.93 7.07 34.14
C PRO A 185 -0.43 5.63 33.92
N MET A 186 0.51 5.49 32.99
CA MET A 186 1.28 4.27 32.72
C MET A 186 2.22 3.92 33.89
N PRO A 187 2.37 2.63 34.27
CA PRO A 187 3.36 2.24 35.26
C PRO A 187 4.78 2.28 34.67
N THR A 188 5.65 3.05 35.31
CA THR A 188 7.11 3.10 35.09
C THR A 188 7.76 1.75 35.37
N ALA A 189 8.44 1.18 34.39
CA ALA A 189 9.31 0.03 34.57
C ALA A 189 10.61 0.45 35.30
N GLN A 190 10.86 -0.13 36.47
CA GLN A 190 12.11 0.03 37.21
C GLN A 190 13.26 -0.76 36.55
N PRO A 191 14.51 -0.27 36.62
CA PRO A 191 15.67 -0.99 36.12
C PRO A 191 15.98 -2.21 36.99
N ARG A 192 16.11 -3.39 36.37
CA ARG A 192 16.59 -4.60 37.04
C ARG A 192 18.08 -4.45 37.37
N SER A 193 18.36 -4.46 38.68
CA SER A 193 19.70 -4.58 39.25
C SER A 193 20.40 -5.86 38.78
N GLY A 194 21.67 -5.72 38.39
CA GLY A 194 22.54 -6.84 38.07
C GLY A 194 22.92 -7.67 39.28
N SER A 195 23.19 -8.96 39.03
CA SER A 195 23.87 -9.85 39.96
C SER A 195 25.06 -10.48 39.25
N ALA A 196 26.25 -10.09 39.71
CA ALA A 196 27.51 -10.77 39.46
C ALA A 196 27.52 -12.15 40.14
N GLY A 197 28.23 -13.10 39.54
CA GLY A 197 28.56 -14.41 40.11
C GLY A 197 29.40 -15.20 39.11
N SER A 198 30.72 -15.06 39.10
CA SER A 198 31.69 -15.84 39.88
C SER A 198 32.13 -17.13 39.19
N SER A 199 33.32 -17.07 38.59
CA SER A 199 34.17 -18.23 38.29
C SER A 199 34.63 -18.92 39.58
N PRO A 200 34.89 -20.24 39.51
CA PRO A 200 36.25 -20.75 39.73
C PRO A 200 36.61 -21.77 38.64
N GLY A 201 37.85 -22.00 38.23
CA GLY A 201 39.08 -21.97 39.01
C GLY A 201 39.51 -23.39 39.38
N SER A 202 40.28 -24.01 38.48
CA SER A 202 41.40 -24.93 38.77
C SER A 202 41.17 -26.45 38.95
N MET A 203 41.88 -27.18 38.08
CA MET A 203 42.83 -28.27 38.36
C MET A 203 42.45 -29.77 38.31
N LEU A 204 43.35 -30.47 37.61
CA LEU A 204 43.88 -31.83 37.77
C LEU A 204 43.23 -32.99 36.99
N GLY A 205 44.05 -33.67 36.19
CA GLY A 205 43.83 -35.07 35.80
C GLY A 205 44.49 -35.54 34.50
N CYS A 206 45.82 -35.71 34.49
CA CYS A 206 46.59 -36.34 33.41
C CYS A 206 46.25 -37.82 33.19
N ARG A 207 46.36 -38.29 31.93
CA ARG A 207 46.85 -39.60 31.38
C ARG A 207 46.30 -39.66 29.94
N GLY A 208 47.03 -39.91 28.86
CA GLY A 208 48.27 -40.64 28.61
C GLY A 208 48.03 -41.46 27.31
N CYS A 209 49.09 -41.71 26.53
CA CYS A 209 49.15 -42.45 25.24
C CYS A 209 48.78 -41.57 24.02
N GLY A 210 49.70 -41.11 23.16
CA GLY A 210 50.78 -41.83 22.45
C GLY A 210 50.28 -42.11 21.03
N GLY A 211 50.93 -41.81 19.91
CA GLY A 211 52.20 -41.20 19.55
C GLY A 211 52.22 -41.14 18.01
N SER A 212 53.37 -40.79 17.44
CA SER A 212 53.76 -40.93 16.02
C SER A 212 53.54 -39.74 15.09
N SER A 213 54.44 -38.78 15.28
CA SER A 213 55.12 -37.93 14.29
C SER A 213 55.26 -38.51 12.87
N THR A 214 54.99 -37.70 11.85
CA THR A 214 55.93 -37.49 10.71
C THR A 214 55.74 -36.14 9.98
N ARG A 215 56.76 -35.31 10.15
CA ARG A 215 57.35 -34.25 9.29
C ARG A 215 56.70 -33.84 7.97
N LEU A 216 56.50 -32.52 7.87
CA LEU A 216 56.68 -31.68 6.68
C LEU A 216 58.14 -31.74 6.14
N PRO A 217 58.35 -31.40 4.87
CA PRO A 217 59.16 -30.22 4.62
C PRO A 217 58.56 -29.26 3.58
N ALA A 218 59.08 -28.04 3.65
CA ALA A 218 58.60 -26.83 2.99
C ALA A 218 59.41 -26.45 1.75
N ARG A 219 58.84 -25.49 0.98
CA ARG A 219 59.48 -24.57 0.00
C ARG A 219 59.91 -25.23 -1.32
N GLY A 220 59.82 -24.59 -2.48
CA GLY A 220 59.41 -23.24 -2.85
C GLY A 220 59.43 -23.11 -4.38
N SER A 221 58.69 -22.15 -4.90
CA SER A 221 58.71 -21.74 -6.31
C SER A 221 59.86 -20.76 -6.58
N PRO A 222 60.44 -20.76 -7.78
CA PRO A 222 60.77 -19.53 -8.50
C PRO A 222 59.57 -19.00 -9.31
#